data_AF-F7VQC6-F1
#
_entry.id   AF-F7VQC6-F1
#
_cell.length_a   1.000
_cell.length_b   1.000
_cell.length_c   1.000
_cell.angle_alpha   90.00
_cell.angle_beta   90.00
_cell.angle_gamma   90.00
#
_symmetry.space_group_name_H-M   'P 1'
#
loop_
_entity.id
_entity.type
_entity.pdbx_description
1 polymer ?
#
loop_
_entity_poly.entity_id
_entity_poly.type
_entity_poly.pdbx_seq_one_letter_code
_entity_poly.pdbx_strand_id
1 'polypeptide(L)'
;MTQSKVVIYVLRRDLRLSDNPIFHHLANPDSNHGFSHLIPVYVFPAPQIDLSGFLPEGGEIPRPAPKSAVGGYARCGPYRAKFLAESVWDLKTSLQSNGSDLLVRVGTYTGAVKSLVDGLKAKECPVGAVWMTSHEGSEEKNDEKAVASFCANSGIDFKLWDDEKYFIHEQVLQNLPP
;
A
#
# COMPACT_ATOMS: atom_id res chain seq x y z
N MET A 1 18.00 3.17 -25.21
CA MET A 1 17.86 2.68 -23.82
C MET A 1 16.37 2.65 -23.53
N THR A 2 15.81 1.52 -23.12
CA THR A 2 14.39 1.44 -22.70
C THR A 2 14.18 2.37 -21.51
N GLN A 3 13.24 3.31 -21.62
CA GLN A 3 12.94 4.26 -20.55
C GLN A 3 12.49 3.51 -19.30
N SER A 4 13.16 3.71 -18.16
CA SER A 4 12.80 3.04 -16.91
C SER A 4 11.41 3.47 -16.47
N LYS A 5 10.45 2.55 -16.56
CA LYS A 5 9.07 2.72 -16.10
C LYS A 5 8.90 2.02 -14.75
N VAL A 6 8.62 2.80 -13.70
CA VAL A 6 8.46 2.31 -12.33
C VAL A 6 6.99 2.08 -12.02
N VAL A 7 6.65 0.97 -11.36
CA VAL A 7 5.35 0.77 -10.71
C VAL A 7 5.52 0.87 -9.19
N ILE A 8 4.67 1.67 -8.56
CA ILE A 8 4.57 1.72 -7.09
C ILE A 8 3.42 0.82 -6.68
N TYR A 9 3.70 -0.16 -5.84
CA TYR A 9 2.66 -1.00 -5.24
C TYR A 9 2.47 -0.60 -3.78
N VAL A 10 1.32 -0.01 -3.46
CA VAL A 10 0.97 0.39 -2.10
C VAL A 10 0.28 -0.77 -1.39
N LEU A 11 1.03 -1.47 -0.54
CA LEU A 11 0.52 -2.55 0.31
C LEU A 11 -0.27 -2.00 1.49
N ARG A 12 -1.34 -2.71 1.86
CA ARG A 12 -2.23 -2.37 2.98
C ARG A 12 -2.50 -3.58 3.86
N ARG A 13 -3.55 -4.35 3.58
CA ARG A 13 -3.94 -5.51 4.39
C ARG A 13 -3.51 -6.85 3.77
N ASP A 14 -2.94 -6.77 2.58
CA ASP A 14 -2.36 -7.82 1.76
C ASP A 14 -0.86 -8.00 2.05
N LEU A 15 -0.49 -8.06 3.34
CA LEU A 15 0.89 -8.20 3.82
C LEU A 15 1.44 -9.62 3.62
N ARG A 16 1.45 -10.08 2.37
CA ARG A 16 1.87 -11.43 1.99
C ARG A 16 2.52 -11.42 0.62
N LEU A 17 3.51 -12.29 0.44
CA LEU A 17 4.12 -12.56 -0.86
C LEU A 17 3.36 -13.69 -1.59
N SER A 18 2.97 -14.73 -0.85
CA SER A 18 2.18 -15.84 -1.36
C SER A 18 0.80 -15.38 -1.77
N ASP A 19 0.32 -15.90 -2.90
CA ASP A 19 -1.05 -15.66 -3.38
C ASP A 19 -1.41 -14.16 -3.42
N ASN A 20 -0.48 -13.37 -3.96
CA ASN A 20 -0.65 -11.94 -4.15
C ASN A 20 -0.73 -11.65 -5.66
N PRO A 21 -1.90 -11.19 -6.16
CA PRO A 21 -2.12 -11.06 -7.61
C PRO A 21 -1.19 -10.02 -8.25
N ILE A 22 -0.81 -8.99 -7.50
CA ILE A 22 0.09 -7.93 -8.00
C ILE A 22 1.51 -8.46 -8.12
N PHE A 23 2.05 -9.09 -7.07
CA PHE A 23 3.39 -9.68 -7.14
C PHE A 23 3.45 -10.77 -8.20
N HIS A 24 2.42 -11.63 -8.29
CA HIS A 24 2.35 -12.67 -9.31
C HIS A 24 2.36 -12.07 -10.74
N HIS A 25 1.53 -11.06 -10.99
CA HIS A 25 1.46 -10.42 -12.30
C HIS A 25 2.77 -9.73 -12.69
N LEU A 26 3.45 -9.06 -11.75
CA LEU A 26 4.74 -8.40 -12.00
C LEU A 26 5.92 -9.36 -12.11
N ALA A 27 5.82 -10.55 -11.53
CA ALA A 27 6.85 -11.58 -11.65
C ALA A 27 6.66 -12.45 -12.91
N ASN A 28 5.44 -12.51 -13.46
CA ASN A 28 5.12 -13.35 -14.61
C ASN A 28 5.65 -12.73 -15.92
N PRO A 29 6.59 -13.38 -16.64
CA PRO A 29 7.13 -12.87 -17.91
C PRO A 29 6.09 -12.68 -19.00
N ASP A 30 5.01 -13.47 -18.99
CA ASP A 30 3.97 -13.47 -20.03
C ASP A 30 2.97 -12.32 -19.87
N SER A 31 2.99 -11.63 -18.73
CA SER A 31 2.05 -10.55 -18.40
C SER A 31 2.23 -9.29 -19.26
N ASN A 32 3.40 -9.13 -19.91
CA ASN A 32 3.78 -7.97 -20.70
C ASN A 32 3.41 -6.62 -20.03
N HIS A 33 3.62 -6.53 -18.71
CA HIS A 33 3.18 -5.37 -17.91
C HIS A 33 3.93 -4.07 -18.25
N GLY A 34 5.07 -4.14 -18.94
CA GLY A 34 5.80 -2.97 -19.45
C GLY A 34 6.49 -2.11 -18.37
N PHE A 35 6.66 -2.65 -17.16
CA PHE A 35 7.41 -2.02 -16.07
C PHE A 35 8.79 -2.65 -15.95
N SER A 36 9.75 -1.86 -15.50
CA SER A 36 11.14 -2.30 -15.32
C SER A 36 11.52 -2.45 -13.85
N HIS A 37 10.86 -1.72 -12.97
CA HIS A 37 11.15 -1.67 -11.55
C HIS A 37 9.85 -1.63 -10.75
N LEU A 38 9.84 -2.35 -9.63
CA LEU A 38 8.77 -2.36 -8.65
C LEU A 38 9.27 -1.68 -7.37
N ILE A 39 8.47 -0.76 -6.83
CA ILE A 39 8.67 -0.21 -5.49
C ILE A 39 7.47 -0.64 -4.64
N PRO A 40 7.58 -1.71 -3.85
CA PRO A 40 6.56 -2.05 -2.88
C PRO A 40 6.71 -1.11 -1.69
N VAL A 41 5.62 -0.46 -1.31
CA VAL A 41 5.58 0.49 -0.21
C VAL A 41 4.47 0.11 0.77
N TYR A 42 4.81 0.08 2.06
CA TYR A 42 3.85 0.01 3.13
C TYR A 42 3.83 1.33 3.90
N VAL A 43 2.64 1.88 4.12
CA VAL A 43 2.46 3.13 4.87
C VAL A 43 1.72 2.83 6.16
N PHE A 44 2.33 3.06 7.31
CA PHE A 44 1.60 3.04 8.59
C PHE A 44 0.58 4.19 8.60
N PRO A 45 -0.73 3.88 8.57
CA PRO A 45 -1.76 4.88 8.31
C PRO A 45 -2.03 5.72 9.55
N ALA A 46 -1.60 6.97 9.51
CA ALA A 46 -1.77 7.94 10.59
C ALA A 46 -3.22 8.07 11.14
N PRO A 47 -4.30 7.89 10.33
CA PRO A 47 -5.66 7.88 10.84
C PRO A 47 -6.08 6.63 11.63
N GLN A 48 -5.31 5.55 11.61
CA GLN A 48 -5.70 4.27 12.24
C GLN A 48 -4.73 3.82 13.35
N ILE A 49 -3.44 4.15 13.26
CA ILE A 49 -2.43 3.73 14.24
C ILE A 49 -1.74 4.94 14.86
N ASP A 50 -1.42 4.84 16.16
CA ASP A 50 -0.61 5.84 16.84
C ASP A 50 0.84 5.76 16.32
N LEU A 51 1.37 6.92 15.93
CA LEU A 51 2.68 7.06 15.30
C LEU A 51 3.72 7.68 16.24
N SER A 52 3.34 7.95 17.49
CA SER A 52 4.24 8.50 18.51
C SER A 52 5.53 7.69 18.67
N GLY A 53 5.47 6.37 18.49
CA GLY A 53 6.63 5.48 18.53
C GLY A 53 7.65 5.64 17.39
N PHE A 54 7.34 6.40 16.33
CA PHE A 54 8.28 6.71 15.25
C PHE A 54 9.01 8.05 15.44
N LEU A 55 8.64 8.82 16.47
CA LEU A 55 9.26 10.11 16.75
C LEU A 55 10.54 9.91 17.59
N PRO A 56 11.56 10.76 17.41
CA PRO A 56 12.69 10.78 18.31
C PRO A 56 12.24 11.17 19.73
N GLU A 57 13.02 10.81 20.74
CA GLU A 57 12.72 11.21 22.12
C GLU A 57 12.61 12.74 22.25
N GLY A 58 11.52 13.20 22.85
CA GLY A 58 11.20 14.63 22.95
C GLY A 58 10.69 15.27 21.65
N GLY A 59 10.47 14.49 20.59
CA GLY A 59 9.89 14.96 19.33
C GLY A 59 8.44 15.43 19.51
N GLU A 60 8.08 16.49 18.78
CA GLU A 60 6.72 17.00 18.78
C GLU A 60 5.77 16.02 18.09
N ILE A 61 4.65 15.71 18.75
CA ILE A 61 3.63 14.81 18.22
C ILE A 61 2.83 15.56 17.14
N PRO A 62 2.95 15.21 15.84
CA PRO A 62 2.33 16.00 14.77
C PRO A 62 0.80 15.95 14.79
N ARG A 63 0.22 14.94 15.44
CA ARG A 63 -1.22 14.69 15.50
C ARG A 63 -1.57 13.83 16.71
N PRO A 64 -2.73 14.03 17.34
CA PRO A 64 -3.16 13.18 18.44
C PRO A 64 -3.34 11.73 17.99
N ALA A 65 -3.17 10.80 18.94
CA ALA A 65 -3.40 9.38 18.70
C ALA A 65 -4.83 9.14 18.17
N PRO A 66 -5.00 8.30 17.14
CA PRO A 66 -6.28 8.10 16.50
C PRO A 66 -7.27 7.40 17.45
N LYS A 67 -8.45 8.00 17.60
CA LYS A 67 -9.56 7.49 18.42
C LYS A 67 -10.75 7.08 17.56
N SER A 68 -11.51 6.09 18.03
CA SER A 68 -12.76 5.69 17.39
C SER A 68 -13.77 6.83 17.45
N ALA A 69 -14.51 7.04 16.35
CA ALA A 69 -15.40 8.19 16.22
C ALA A 69 -16.53 8.21 17.26
N VAL A 70 -17.05 7.03 17.62
CA VAL A 70 -18.18 6.89 18.54
C VAL A 70 -17.72 6.69 19.99
N GLY A 71 -16.76 5.78 20.21
CA GLY A 71 -16.38 5.36 21.56
C GLY A 71 -15.16 6.06 22.16
N GLY A 72 -14.44 6.88 21.39
CA GLY A 72 -13.29 7.65 21.88
C GLY A 72 -12.07 6.81 22.33
N TYR A 73 -12.09 5.49 22.16
CA TYR A 73 -10.98 4.59 22.46
C TYR A 73 -9.96 4.56 21.32
N ALA A 74 -8.71 4.20 21.61
CA ALA A 74 -7.66 4.09 20.60
C ALA A 74 -8.08 3.14 19.47
N ARG A 75 -7.92 3.56 18.21
CA ARG A 75 -8.31 2.74 17.04
C ARG A 75 -7.45 1.50 16.87
N CYS A 76 -6.18 1.59 17.29
CA CYS A 76 -5.24 0.50 17.31
C CYS A 76 -4.62 0.40 18.70
N GLY A 77 -4.93 -0.69 19.41
CA GLY A 77 -4.29 -0.99 20.69
C GLY A 77 -2.85 -1.51 20.51
N PRO A 78 -2.07 -1.59 21.60
CA PRO A 78 -0.66 -1.96 21.55
C PRO A 78 -0.42 -3.35 20.95
N TYR A 79 -1.30 -4.33 21.24
CA TYR A 79 -1.17 -5.69 20.70
C TYR A 79 -1.33 -5.74 19.17
N ARG A 80 -2.32 -5.01 18.63
CA ARG A 80 -2.52 -4.94 17.18
C ARG A 80 -1.41 -4.15 16.51
N ALA A 81 -0.91 -3.08 17.15
CA ALA A 81 0.23 -2.32 16.65
C ALA A 81 1.48 -3.19 16.56
N LYS A 82 1.76 -3.98 17.60
CA LYS A 82 2.86 -4.95 17.63
C LYS A 82 2.73 -5.99 16.51
N PHE A 83 1.57 -6.67 16.43
CA PHE A 83 1.32 -7.68 15.39
C PHE A 83 1.47 -7.11 13.97
N LEU A 84 0.99 -5.89 13.74
CA LEU A 84 1.12 -5.22 12.46
C LEU A 84 2.58 -4.92 12.12
N ALA A 85 3.34 -4.40 13.08
CA ALA A 85 4.77 -4.13 12.90
C ALA A 85 5.55 -5.41 12.59
N GLU A 86 5.27 -6.49 13.32
CA GLU A 86 5.86 -7.82 13.07
C GLU A 86 5.52 -8.34 11.67
N SER A 87 4.26 -8.20 11.24
CA SER A 87 3.80 -8.62 9.90
C SER A 87 4.47 -7.82 8.78
N VAL A 88 4.62 -6.50 8.94
CA VAL A 88 5.32 -5.64 7.98
C VAL A 88 6.81 -6.01 7.91
N TRP A 89 7.42 -6.31 9.06
CA TRP A 89 8.82 -6.69 9.12
C TRP A 89 9.09 -8.06 8.50
N ASP A 90 8.19 -9.01 8.72
CA ASP A 90 8.23 -10.33 8.08
C ASP A 90 8.15 -10.23 6.55
N LEU A 91 7.19 -9.44 6.03
CA LEU A 91 7.09 -9.19 4.59
C LEU A 91 8.35 -8.50 4.04
N LYS A 92 8.90 -7.52 4.75
CA LYS A 92 10.16 -6.85 4.37
C LYS A 92 11.29 -7.85 4.24
N THR A 93 11.47 -8.71 5.24
CA THR A 93 12.50 -9.76 5.26
C THR A 93 12.29 -10.75 4.11
N SER A 94 11.05 -11.16 3.86
CA SER A 94 10.68 -12.05 2.75
C SER A 94 11.01 -11.42 1.38
N LEU A 95 10.69 -10.14 1.17
CA LEU A 95 11.03 -9.43 -0.07
C LEU A 95 12.54 -9.28 -0.27
N GLN A 96 13.29 -8.98 0.80
CA GLN A 96 14.76 -8.92 0.79
C GLN A 96 15.39 -10.26 0.42
N SER A 97 14.83 -11.36 0.94
CA SER A 97 15.26 -12.72 0.60
C SER A 97 15.10 -13.04 -0.89
N ASN A 98 14.19 -12.34 -1.57
CA ASN A 98 13.90 -12.48 -3.00
C ASN A 98 14.54 -11.37 -3.85
N GLY A 99 15.52 -10.63 -3.32
CA GLY A 99 16.25 -9.59 -4.07
C GLY A 99 15.49 -8.28 -4.28
N SER A 100 14.38 -8.08 -3.57
CA SER A 100 13.63 -6.81 -3.53
C SER A 100 13.83 -6.13 -2.16
N ASP A 101 13.01 -5.13 -1.84
CA ASP A 101 12.91 -4.58 -0.48
C ASP A 101 11.54 -3.92 -0.27
N LEU A 102 11.07 -3.85 0.98
CA LEU A 102 9.84 -3.13 1.33
C LEU A 102 10.16 -1.73 1.85
N LEU A 103 9.64 -0.72 1.15
CA LEU A 103 9.74 0.66 1.60
C LEU A 103 8.70 0.96 2.67
N VAL A 104 9.13 1.29 3.88
CA VAL A 104 8.23 1.65 4.97
C VAL A 104 8.11 3.16 5.08
N ARG A 105 6.88 3.65 5.20
CA ARG A 105 6.53 5.06 5.39
C ARG A 105 5.49 5.20 6.49
N VAL A 106 5.31 6.43 6.93
CA VAL A 106 4.40 6.81 8.00
C VAL A 106 3.62 8.04 7.54
N GLY A 107 2.30 8.05 7.67
CA GLY A 107 1.47 9.19 7.24
C GLY A 107 0.19 8.78 6.54
N THR A 108 -0.19 9.54 5.50
CA THR A 108 -1.28 9.20 4.59
C THR A 108 -0.74 8.50 3.36
N TYR A 109 -1.54 7.60 2.76
CA TYR A 109 -1.15 6.92 1.52
C TYR A 109 -0.85 7.91 0.39
N THR A 110 -1.72 8.90 0.18
CA THR A 110 -1.52 9.95 -0.82
C THR A 110 -0.24 10.76 -0.57
N GLY A 111 0.07 11.11 0.67
CA GLY A 111 1.29 11.84 1.01
C GLY A 111 2.55 11.04 0.72
N ALA A 112 2.55 9.75 1.08
CA ALA A 112 3.66 8.85 0.78
C ALA A 112 3.85 8.67 -0.74
N VAL A 113 2.77 8.38 -1.48
CA VAL A 113 2.81 8.23 -2.95
C VAL A 113 3.31 9.51 -3.61
N LYS A 114 2.79 10.68 -3.20
CA LYS A 114 3.24 11.98 -3.70
C LYS A 114 4.74 12.19 -3.49
N SER A 115 5.23 11.96 -2.27
CA SER A 115 6.65 12.10 -1.95
C SER A 115 7.53 11.17 -2.79
N LEU A 116 7.07 9.95 -3.08
CA LEU A 116 7.79 9.01 -3.94
C LEU A 116 7.80 9.47 -5.40
N VAL A 117 6.65 9.89 -5.92
CA VAL A 117 6.53 10.41 -7.29
C VAL A 117 7.43 11.62 -7.48
N ASP A 118 7.39 12.60 -6.58
CA ASP A 118 8.21 13.81 -6.64
C ASP A 118 9.71 13.47 -6.59
N GLY A 119 10.11 12.58 -5.68
CA GLY A 119 11.50 12.14 -5.53
C GLY A 119 12.03 11.33 -6.72
N LEU A 120 11.19 10.50 -7.34
CA LEU A 120 11.54 9.71 -8.52
C LEU A 120 11.61 10.59 -9.78
N LYS A 121 10.70 11.56 -9.91
CA LYS A 121 10.75 12.57 -10.98
C LYS A 121 12.03 13.40 -10.92
N ALA A 122 12.46 13.79 -9.72
CA ALA A 122 13.74 14.50 -9.53
C ALA A 122 14.97 13.67 -9.92
N LYS A 123 14.86 12.33 -9.93
CA LYS A 123 15.90 11.39 -10.36
C LYS A 123 15.73 10.90 -11.81
N GLU A 124 14.89 11.57 -12.60
CA GLU A 124 14.60 11.21 -14.00
C GLU A 124 14.07 9.77 -14.19
N CYS A 125 13.43 9.22 -13.14
CA CYS A 125 12.82 7.88 -13.15
C CYS A 125 11.30 8.01 -13.09
N PRO A 126 10.57 8.14 -14.21
CA PRO A 126 9.14 8.37 -14.17
C PRO A 126 8.37 7.19 -13.59
N VAL A 127 7.40 7.49 -12.73
CA VAL A 127 6.41 6.53 -12.23
C VAL A 127 5.36 6.34 -13.31
N GLY A 128 5.27 5.12 -13.82
CA GLY A 128 4.29 4.77 -14.85
C GLY A 128 2.94 4.40 -14.27
N ALA A 129 2.89 3.80 -13.08
CA ALA A 129 1.63 3.46 -12.43
C ALA A 129 1.74 3.35 -10.92
N VAL A 130 0.60 3.52 -10.24
CA VAL A 130 0.40 3.23 -8.82
C VAL A 130 -0.70 2.18 -8.69
N TRP A 131 -0.37 1.05 -8.09
CA TRP A 131 -1.29 -0.07 -7.89
C TRP A 131 -1.60 -0.28 -6.42
N MET A 132 -2.84 -0.65 -6.13
CA MET A 132 -3.31 -1.03 -4.79
C MET A 132 -4.30 -2.19 -4.93
N THR A 133 -4.52 -2.94 -3.86
CA THR A 133 -5.64 -3.87 -3.75
C THR A 133 -6.90 -3.13 -3.31
N SER A 134 -8.09 -3.50 -3.79
CA SER A 134 -9.38 -2.92 -3.40
C SER A 134 -9.74 -3.28 -1.96
N HIS A 135 -10.61 -2.53 -1.28
CA HIS A 135 -11.21 -2.93 0.01
C HIS A 135 -12.63 -2.38 0.14
N GLU A 136 -13.48 -3.03 0.93
CA GLU A 136 -14.90 -2.65 1.06
C GLU A 136 -15.21 -1.62 2.16
N GLY A 137 -14.27 -1.39 3.08
CA GLY A 137 -14.44 -0.41 4.16
C GLY A 137 -14.51 1.03 3.63
N SER A 138 -15.37 1.85 4.22
CA SER A 138 -15.58 3.24 3.76
C SER A 138 -14.33 4.10 3.88
N GLU A 139 -13.54 3.92 4.93
CA GLU A 139 -12.26 4.60 5.10
C GLU A 139 -11.25 4.17 4.05
N GLU A 140 -11.15 2.86 3.79
CA GLU A 140 -10.26 2.32 2.76
C GLU A 140 -10.66 2.79 1.35
N LYS A 141 -11.97 2.86 1.04
CA LYS A 141 -12.46 3.44 -0.23
C LYS A 141 -12.12 4.93 -0.34
N ASN A 142 -12.13 5.67 0.77
CA ASN A 142 -11.72 7.08 0.77
C ASN A 142 -10.22 7.24 0.49
N ASP A 143 -9.39 6.37 1.08
CA ASP A 143 -7.95 6.33 0.80
C ASP A 143 -7.68 5.98 -0.67
N GLU A 144 -8.39 4.98 -1.22
CA GLU A 144 -8.30 4.59 -2.64
C GLU A 144 -8.65 5.76 -3.56
N LYS A 145 -9.77 6.44 -3.30
CA LYS A 145 -10.20 7.62 -4.06
C LYS A 145 -9.17 8.75 -3.98
N ALA A 146 -8.63 9.01 -2.79
CA ALA A 146 -7.64 10.08 -2.62
C ALA A 146 -6.35 9.82 -3.41
N VAL A 147 -5.87 8.57 -3.42
CA VAL A 147 -4.71 8.18 -4.25
C VAL A 147 -5.06 8.22 -5.74
N ALA A 148 -6.25 7.73 -6.13
CA ALA A 148 -6.71 7.77 -7.52
C ALA A 148 -6.79 9.20 -8.07
N SER A 149 -7.40 10.12 -7.30
CA SER A 149 -7.48 11.54 -7.67
C SER A 149 -6.09 12.18 -7.80
N PHE A 150 -5.15 11.86 -6.90
CA PHE A 150 -3.78 12.32 -7.02
C PHE A 150 -3.09 11.80 -8.29
N CYS A 151 -3.25 10.52 -8.61
CA CYS A 151 -2.67 9.91 -9.80
C CYS A 151 -3.24 10.51 -11.08
N ALA A 152 -4.57 10.69 -11.15
CA ALA A 152 -5.24 11.33 -12.28
C ALA A 152 -4.73 12.76 -12.53
N ASN A 153 -4.60 13.57 -11.47
CA ASN A 153 -4.07 14.93 -11.56
C ASN A 153 -2.58 14.98 -11.97
N SER A 154 -1.84 13.90 -11.72
CA SER A 154 -0.41 13.81 -12.02
C SER A 154 -0.13 13.10 -13.35
N GLY A 155 -1.16 12.65 -14.07
CA GLY A 155 -1.03 11.89 -15.32
C GLY A 155 -0.40 10.51 -15.12
N ILE A 156 -0.62 9.89 -13.96
CA ILE A 156 -0.08 8.56 -13.61
C ILE A 156 -1.21 7.54 -13.64
N ASP A 157 -0.96 6.38 -14.24
CA ASP A 157 -1.95 5.30 -14.29
C ASP A 157 -2.23 4.76 -12.88
N PHE A 158 -3.51 4.59 -12.54
CA PHE A 158 -3.93 4.01 -11.28
C PHE A 158 -4.75 2.75 -11.52
N LYS A 159 -4.44 1.67 -10.81
CA LYS A 159 -5.20 0.42 -10.90
C LYS A 159 -5.48 -0.14 -9.50
N LEU A 160 -6.76 -0.40 -9.24
CA LEU A 160 -7.17 -1.24 -8.14
C LEU A 160 -7.26 -2.68 -8.62
N TRP A 161 -6.58 -3.57 -7.91
CA TRP A 161 -6.67 -5.01 -8.10
C TRP A 161 -7.71 -5.56 -7.16
N ASP A 162 -8.51 -6.52 -7.64
CA ASP A 162 -9.24 -7.35 -6.71
C ASP A 162 -8.25 -8.25 -5.97
N ASP A 163 -8.45 -8.38 -4.67
CA ASP A 163 -7.61 -9.22 -3.84
C ASP A 163 -8.44 -10.42 -3.41
N GLU A 164 -7.85 -11.61 -3.40
CA GLU A 164 -8.48 -12.87 -2.95
C GLU A 164 -8.66 -12.88 -1.43
N LYS A 165 -9.34 -11.86 -0.90
CA LYS A 165 -9.64 -11.72 0.54
C LYS A 165 -10.63 -12.75 1.02
N TYR A 166 -11.50 -13.20 0.12
CA TYR A 166 -12.54 -14.18 0.37
C TYR A 166 -12.14 -15.49 -0.28
N PHE A 167 -12.50 -16.60 0.39
CA PHE A 167 -12.24 -17.94 -0.13
C PHE A 167 -12.95 -18.21 -1.47
N ILE A 168 -14.10 -17.57 -1.69
CA ILE A 168 -14.84 -17.64 -2.95
C ILE A 168 -14.76 -16.28 -3.61
N HIS A 169 -14.23 -16.24 -4.83
CA HIS A 169 -14.19 -15.03 -5.64
C HIS A 169 -15.61 -14.59 -5.99
N GLU A 170 -15.88 -13.28 -6.00
CA GLU A 170 -17.21 -12.71 -6.26
C GLU A 170 -17.78 -13.17 -7.61
N GLN A 171 -16.92 -13.30 -8.62
CA GLN A 171 -17.30 -13.84 -9.93
C GLN A 171 -17.85 -15.28 -9.86
N VAL A 172 -17.35 -16.11 -8.92
CA VAL A 172 -17.89 -17.46 -8.72
C VAL A 172 -19.28 -17.37 -8.10
N LEU A 173 -19.47 -16.49 -7.10
CA LEU A 173 -20.78 -16.28 -6.46
C LEU A 173 -21.85 -15.82 -7.46
N GLN A 174 -21.48 -14.91 -8.37
CA GLN A 174 -22.38 -14.41 -9.43
C GLN A 174 -22.79 -15.48 -10.44
N ASN A 175 -22.01 -16.57 -10.54
CA ASN A 175 -22.23 -17.67 -11.46
C ASN A 175 -22.76 -18.94 -10.76
N LEU A 176 -23.12 -18.86 -9.46
CA LEU A 176 -23.75 -19.98 -8.77
C LEU A 176 -25.16 -20.22 -9.33
N PRO A 177 -25.55 -21.50 -9.51
CA PRO A 177 -26.94 -21.82 -9.84
C PRO A 177 -27.86 -21.36 -8.70
N PRO A 178 -29.11 -20.97 -9.03
CA PRO A 178 -30.10 -20.53 -8.04
C PRO A 178 -30.48 -21.65 -7.05
#